data_AF-A0A4U9CZY9-F1
#
_entry.id   AF-A0A4U9CZY9-F1
#
_cell.length_a   1.000
_cell.length_b   1.000
_cell.length_c   1.000
_cell.angle_alpha   90.00
_cell.angle_beta   90.00
_cell.angle_gamma   90.00
#
_symmetry.space_group_name_H-M   'P 1'
#
loop_
_entity.id
_entity.type
_entity.pdbx_description
1 polymer ?
#
loop_
_entity_poly.entity_id
_entity_poly.type
_entity_poly.pdbx_seq_one_letter_code
_entity_poly.pdbx_strand_id
1 'polypeptide(L)'
;MWATDAVHGHNNVFQATLFPHNIGLGAAHDPDLIYRIGQATALEVAATGLDWTFAPTVAVPRDDRWGRTYEGYSEDPSIVYAYAKEMVRGLQGSASDLKDNITLFLP
;
A
#
# COMPACT_ATOMS: atom_id res chain seq x y z
N MET A 1 -11.35 7.85 -13.53
CA MET A 1 -11.38 6.87 -12.43
C MET A 1 -11.21 5.47 -13.00
N TRP A 2 -9.96 5.04 -13.02
CA TRP A 2 -9.53 3.67 -13.29
C TRP A 2 -8.63 3.20 -12.14
N ALA A 3 -8.74 1.93 -11.77
CA ALA A 3 -8.12 1.37 -10.59
C ALA A 3 -7.40 0.04 -10.86
N THR A 4 -6.45 -0.29 -9.98
CA THR A 4 -5.69 -1.56 -9.98
C THR A 4 -5.53 -2.11 -8.57
N ASP A 5 -5.40 -3.42 -8.44
CA ASP A 5 -4.83 -4.02 -7.23
C ASP A 5 -3.31 -3.73 -7.19
N ALA A 6 -2.86 -2.98 -6.18
CA ALA A 6 -1.44 -2.71 -5.91
C ALA A 6 -1.10 -3.15 -4.47
N VAL A 7 -1.33 -4.43 -4.17
CA VAL A 7 -1.28 -4.99 -2.81
C VAL A 7 0.12 -4.97 -2.21
N HIS A 8 1.16 -5.02 -3.05
CA HIS A 8 2.57 -5.03 -2.62
C HIS A 8 3.49 -4.35 -3.65
N GLY A 9 3.10 -3.14 -4.07
CA GLY A 9 3.65 -2.44 -5.23
C GLY A 9 2.68 -2.49 -6.41
N HIS A 10 3.03 -1.89 -7.55
CA HIS A 10 2.17 -1.88 -8.75
C HIS A 10 2.16 -3.24 -9.49
N ASN A 11 1.74 -4.28 -8.76
CA ASN A 11 2.01 -5.68 -9.05
C ASN A 11 1.40 -6.24 -10.35
N ASN A 12 0.53 -5.47 -11.02
CA ASN A 12 -0.08 -5.85 -12.29
C ASN A 12 0.68 -5.34 -13.52
N VAL A 13 1.72 -4.51 -13.34
CA VAL A 13 2.45 -3.87 -14.43
C VAL A 13 3.84 -4.47 -14.60
N PHE A 14 4.18 -4.77 -15.85
CA PHE A 14 5.50 -5.28 -16.21
C PHE A 14 6.60 -4.31 -15.79
N GLN A 15 7.64 -4.82 -15.11
CA GLN A 15 8.78 -4.07 -14.58
C GLN A 15 8.50 -3.13 -13.39
N ALA A 16 7.28 -3.13 -12.83
CA ALA A 16 7.02 -2.45 -11.58
C ALA A 16 7.84 -3.04 -10.42
N THR A 17 8.08 -2.23 -9.39
CA THR A 17 8.72 -2.71 -8.17
C THR A 17 7.77 -3.62 -7.41
N LEU A 18 8.24 -4.82 -7.07
CA LEU A 18 7.51 -5.76 -6.22
C LEU A 18 8.11 -5.76 -4.82
N PHE A 19 7.36 -5.25 -3.85
CA PHE A 19 7.70 -5.34 -2.43
C PHE A 19 7.32 -6.72 -1.88
N PRO A 20 7.88 -7.14 -0.71
CA PRO A 20 7.38 -8.32 -0.01
C PRO A 20 5.87 -8.23 0.24
N HIS A 21 5.18 -9.38 0.21
CA HIS A 21 3.79 -9.43 0.65
C HIS A 21 3.63 -9.05 2.12
N ASN A 22 2.41 -8.68 2.51
CA ASN A 22 2.10 -8.07 3.80
C ASN A 22 2.55 -8.90 5.01
N ILE A 23 2.49 -10.23 4.95
CA ILE A 23 3.02 -11.08 6.03
C ILE A 23 4.52 -10.85 6.29
N GLY A 24 5.30 -10.66 5.22
CA GLY A 24 6.73 -10.34 5.33
C GLY A 24 6.96 -8.91 5.82
N LEU A 25 6.13 -7.96 5.37
CA LEU A 25 6.20 -6.57 5.85
C LEU A 25 5.80 -6.45 7.32
N GLY A 26 4.81 -7.22 7.78
CA GLY A 26 4.43 -7.29 9.18
C GLY A 26 5.56 -7.81 10.07
N ALA A 27 6.27 -8.84 9.61
CA ALA A 27 7.45 -9.35 10.29
C ALA A 27 8.62 -8.34 10.38
N ALA A 28 8.61 -7.27 9.59
CA ALA A 28 9.63 -6.22 9.68
C ALA A 28 9.43 -5.25 10.86
N HIS A 29 8.22 -5.13 11.41
CA HIS A 29 7.88 -4.21 12.50
C HIS A 29 8.35 -2.75 12.29
N ASP A 30 8.24 -2.24 11.05
CA ASP A 30 8.69 -0.92 10.63
C ASP A 30 7.56 -0.14 9.92
N PRO A 31 6.78 0.66 10.67
CA PRO A 31 5.72 1.50 10.09
C PRO A 31 6.24 2.59 9.13
N ASP A 32 7.46 3.08 9.32
CA ASP A 32 8.05 4.10 8.43
C ASP A 32 8.38 3.49 7.05
N LEU A 33 8.87 2.25 7.03
CA LEU A 33 9.03 1.49 5.79
C LEU A 33 7.70 1.38 5.02
N ILE A 34 6.59 1.11 5.71
CA ILE A 34 5.26 1.01 5.07
C ILE A 34 4.84 2.34 4.43
N TYR A 35 5.08 3.46 5.11
CA TYR A 35 4.82 4.78 4.54
C TYR A 35 5.61 4.98 3.23
N ARG A 36 6.92 4.69 3.24
CA ARG A 36 7.78 4.81 2.06
C ARG A 36 7.37 3.88 0.92
N ILE A 37 6.94 2.66 1.23
CA ILE A 37 6.38 1.72 0.24
C ILE A 37 5.10 2.29 -0.39
N GLY A 38 4.21 2.87 0.42
CA GLY A 38 3.00 3.52 -0.08
C GLY A 38 3.31 4.67 -1.04
N GLN A 39 4.30 5.51 -0.72
CA GLN A 39 4.73 6.59 -1.61
C GLN A 39 5.28 6.09 -2.95
N ALA A 40 6.17 5.10 -2.91
CA ALA A 40 6.72 4.50 -4.13
C ALA A 40 5.62 3.85 -4.98
N THR A 41 4.69 3.13 -4.35
CA THR A 41 3.56 2.48 -5.02
C THR A 41 2.64 3.51 -5.68
N ALA A 42 2.32 4.62 -4.99
CA ALA A 42 1.50 5.69 -5.57
C ALA A 42 2.14 6.31 -6.82
N LEU A 43 3.46 6.55 -6.78
CA LEU A 43 4.20 7.08 -7.93
C LEU A 43 4.13 6.12 -9.13
N GLU A 44 4.35 4.83 -8.92
CA GLU A 44 4.29 3.84 -10.01
C GLU A 44 2.86 3.68 -10.57
N VAL A 45 1.84 3.66 -9.72
CA VAL A 45 0.43 3.60 -10.14
C VAL A 45 0.08 4.84 -10.98
N ALA A 46 0.41 6.04 -10.49
CA ALA A 46 0.16 7.30 -11.19
C ALA A 46 0.91 7.38 -12.53
N ALA A 47 2.14 6.87 -12.60
CA ALA A 47 2.94 6.83 -13.84
C ALA A 47 2.28 6.02 -14.97
N THR A 48 1.30 5.16 -14.65
CA THR A 48 0.53 4.38 -15.63
C THR A 48 -0.87 4.94 -15.92
N GLY A 49 -1.18 6.14 -15.41
CA GLY A 49 -2.46 6.82 -15.65
C GLY A 49 -3.64 6.28 -14.83
N LEU A 50 -3.37 5.57 -13.73
CA LEU A 50 -4.39 5.04 -12.84
C LEU A 50 -4.61 5.99 -11.66
N ASP A 51 -5.89 6.18 -11.29
CA ASP A 51 -6.31 7.15 -10.28
C ASP A 51 -6.37 6.55 -8.87
N TRP A 52 -6.55 5.22 -8.77
CA TRP A 52 -6.92 4.55 -7.53
C TRP A 52 -6.27 3.16 -7.43
N THR A 53 -5.94 2.74 -6.22
CA THR A 53 -5.55 1.36 -5.92
C THR A 53 -6.36 0.73 -4.80
N PHE A 54 -6.57 -0.58 -4.90
CA PHE A 54 -7.20 -1.41 -3.87
C PHE A 54 -6.17 -1.90 -2.83
N ALA A 55 -5.62 -0.97 -2.06
CA ALA A 55 -4.67 -1.22 -0.98
C ALA A 55 -4.87 -0.18 0.16
N PRO A 56 -4.47 -0.47 1.41
CA PRO A 56 -3.90 -1.74 1.91
C PRO A 56 -4.94 -2.85 2.14
N THR A 57 -4.46 -4.10 2.20
CA THR A 57 -5.21 -5.21 2.80
C THR A 57 -5.04 -5.18 4.32
N VAL A 58 -6.12 -4.90 5.05
CA VAL A 58 -6.14 -4.78 6.53
C VAL A 58 -6.76 -5.99 7.24
N ALA A 59 -6.76 -7.14 6.56
CA ALA A 59 -7.19 -8.38 7.20
C ALA A 59 -6.25 -8.73 8.36
N VAL A 60 -6.81 -9.28 9.43
CA VAL A 60 -6.10 -9.88 10.56
C VAL A 60 -6.29 -11.39 10.44
N PRO A 61 -5.37 -12.13 9.80
CA PRO A 61 -5.52 -13.58 9.63
C PRO A 61 -5.55 -14.26 11.00
N ARG A 62 -6.56 -15.11 11.25
CA ARG A 62 -6.68 -15.90 12.50
C ARG A 62 -6.72 -17.40 12.24
N ASP A 63 -6.72 -17.79 10.97
CA ASP A 63 -6.71 -19.17 10.50
C ASP A 63 -5.85 -19.25 9.24
N ASP A 64 -4.65 -19.80 9.39
CA ASP A 64 -3.65 -19.84 8.33
C ASP A 64 -4.04 -20.74 7.14
N ARG A 65 -5.09 -21.55 7.29
CA ARG A 65 -5.68 -22.30 6.16
C ARG A 65 -6.34 -21.36 5.15
N TRP A 66 -6.60 -20.12 5.52
CA TRP A 66 -7.10 -19.12 4.59
C TRP A 66 -6.05 -18.79 3.52
N GLY A 67 -6.39 -19.02 2.25
CA GLY A 67 -5.47 -18.84 1.12
C GLY A 67 -5.00 -17.40 0.88
N ARG A 68 -5.51 -16.41 1.63
CA ARG A 68 -5.08 -15.00 1.59
C ARG A 68 -4.35 -14.54 2.86
N THR A 69 -3.91 -15.48 3.70
CA THR A 69 -3.17 -15.18 4.95
C THR A 69 -1.97 -14.26 4.69
N TYR A 70 -1.25 -14.45 3.58
CA TYR A 70 -0.09 -13.66 3.23
C TYR A 70 -0.40 -12.18 2.91
N GLU A 71 -1.67 -11.84 2.67
CA GLU A 71 -2.12 -10.47 2.41
C GLU A 71 -2.45 -9.71 3.70
N GLY A 72 -2.57 -10.38 4.85
CA GLY A 72 -2.64 -9.72 6.16
C GLY A 72 -1.25 -9.38 6.67
N TYR A 73 -1.09 -8.25 7.37
CA TYR A 73 0.20 -7.91 7.97
C TYR A 73 0.53 -8.78 9.17
N SER A 74 -0.44 -9.10 10.02
CA SER A 74 -0.24 -9.93 11.20
C SER A 74 -1.57 -10.49 11.71
N GLU A 75 -1.49 -11.57 12.49
CA GLU A 75 -2.60 -12.03 13.32
C GLU A 75 -2.85 -11.14 14.55
N ASP A 76 -1.88 -10.26 14.89
CA ASP A 76 -2.01 -9.24 15.91
C ASP A 76 -2.59 -7.94 15.31
N PRO A 77 -3.80 -7.51 15.74
CA PRO A 77 -4.42 -6.29 15.22
C PRO A 77 -3.63 -5.01 15.54
N SER A 78 -2.75 -5.00 16.54
CA SER A 78 -1.95 -3.82 16.88
C SER A 78 -0.98 -3.43 15.76
N ILE A 79 -0.37 -4.43 15.11
CA ILE A 79 0.53 -4.25 13.96
C ILE A 79 -0.25 -3.76 12.75
N VAL A 80 -1.40 -4.39 12.47
CA VAL A 80 -2.27 -3.98 11.36
C VAL A 80 -2.75 -2.54 11.52
N TYR A 81 -3.13 -2.14 12.74
CA TYR A 81 -3.52 -0.76 13.06
C TYR A 81 -2.39 0.24 12.80
N ALA A 82 -1.17 -0.07 13.27
CA ALA A 82 -0.01 0.79 13.09
C ALA A 82 0.34 0.99 11.60
N TYR A 83 0.19 -0.07 10.79
CA TYR A 83 0.58 -0.06 9.38
C TYR A 83 -0.47 0.55 8.45
N ALA A 84 -1.76 0.30 8.70
CA ALA A 84 -2.84 0.73 7.83
C ALA A 84 -2.82 2.25 7.60
N LYS A 85 -2.63 3.03 8.67
CA LYS A 85 -2.53 4.49 8.59
C LYS A 85 -1.35 4.94 7.72
N GLU A 86 -0.19 4.33 7.89
CA GLU A 86 1.02 4.72 7.16
C GLU A 86 0.93 4.37 5.67
N MET A 87 0.36 3.21 5.31
CA MET A 87 0.13 2.87 3.90
C MET A 87 -0.86 3.85 3.25
N VAL A 88 -1.99 4.15 3.91
CA VAL A 88 -2.97 5.12 3.39
C VAL A 88 -2.34 6.50 3.22
N ARG A 89 -1.54 6.94 4.19
CA ARG A 89 -0.82 8.22 4.13
C ARG A 89 0.23 8.23 3.00
N GLY A 90 0.92 7.12 2.77
CA GLY A 90 1.87 6.98 1.66
C GLY A 90 1.19 7.03 0.31
N LEU A 91 0.04 6.36 0.18
CA LEU A 91 -0.72 6.27 -1.07
C LEU A 91 -1.43 7.58 -1.44
N GLN A 92 -2.05 8.24 -0.46
CA GLN A 92 -2.92 9.40 -0.71
C GLN A 92 -2.24 10.76 -0.48
N GLY A 93 -1.01 10.75 0.06
CA GLY A 93 -0.39 11.97 0.57
C GLY A 93 -1.08 12.52 1.81
N SER A 94 -0.75 13.75 2.17
CA SER A 94 -1.33 14.47 3.30
C SER A 94 -2.56 15.28 2.90
N ALA A 95 -3.37 15.67 3.89
CA ALA A 95 -4.52 16.54 3.65
C ALA A 95 -4.13 17.93 3.13
N SER A 96 -2.89 18.39 3.35
CA SER A 96 -2.34 19.60 2.72
C SER A 96 -2.07 19.38 1.24
N ASP A 97 -1.50 18.23 0.87
CA ASP A 97 -1.20 17.90 -0.54
C ASP A 97 -2.49 17.82 -1.38
N LEU A 98 -3.61 17.47 -0.76
CA LEU A 98 -4.93 17.44 -1.40
C LEU A 98 -5.57 18.83 -1.55
N LYS A 99 -5.14 19.84 -0.77
CA LYS A 99 -5.69 21.21 -0.81
C LYS A 99 -4.98 22.09 -1.82
N ASP A 100 -3.71 21.80 -2.10
CA ASP A 100 -2.91 22.54 -3.06
C ASP A 100 -3.10 21.93 -4.46
N ASN A 101 -3.97 22.55 -5.26
CA ASN A 101 -4.42 22.14 -6.61
C ASN A 101 -3.40 21.36 -7.47
N ILE A 102 -3.81 20.15 -7.90
CA ILE A 102 -3.58 19.46 -9.19
C ILE A 102 -2.35 19.96 -9.99
N THR A 103 -1.15 19.75 -9.48
CA THR A 103 0.09 19.88 -10.28
C THR A 103 1.22 18.93 -9.84
N LEU A 104 0.95 17.96 -8.96
CA LEU A 104 2.04 17.17 -8.34
C LEU A 104 2.51 15.93 -9.12
N PHE A 105 1.96 15.60 -10.29
CA PHE A 105 2.33 14.37 -11.01
C PHE A 105 2.52 14.49 -12.53
N LEU A 106 2.73 15.69 -13.06
CA LEU A 106 3.27 15.85 -14.41
C LEU A 106 4.60 16.60 -14.31
N PRO A 107 5.67 16.13 -14.99
CA PRO A 107 6.91 16.91 -15.12
C PRO A 107 6.67 18.24 -15.84
#